data_AF-A0A534SBQ8-F1
#
_entry.id   AF-A0A534SBQ8-F1
#
_cell.length_a   1.000
_cell.length_b   1.000
_cell.length_c   1.000
_cell.angle_alpha   90.00
_cell.angle_beta   90.00
_cell.angle_gamma   90.00
#
_symmetry.space_group_name_H-M   'P 1'
#
loop_
_entity.id
_entity.type
_entity.pdbx_description
1 polymer ?
#
loop_
_entity_poly.entity_id
_entity_poly.type
_entity_poly.pdbx_seq_one_letter_code
_entity_poly.pdbx_strand_id
1 'polypeptide(L)'
;MTPDLRIARIYFRTLSGGATRADVARALERAAPFLRTEISHVLGLRVTPELRFAYDDVPDTADRVDALLRGPARPREDEEA
;
A
#
# COMPACT_ATOMS: atom_id res chain seq x y z
N MET A 1 11.61 -2.47 -5.79
CA MET A 1 12.80 -1.61 -5.59
C MET A 1 13.17 -0.99 -6.91
N THR A 2 13.82 0.17 -6.92
CA THR A 2 14.42 0.70 -8.14
C THR A 2 15.47 -0.27 -8.68
N PRO A 3 15.78 -0.26 -10.00
CA PRO A 3 16.74 -1.19 -10.60
C PRO A 3 18.15 -1.09 -9.99
N ASP A 4 18.46 0.07 -9.41
CA ASP A 4 19.73 0.37 -8.74
C ASP A 4 19.75 -0.02 -7.24
N LEU A 5 18.67 -0.63 -6.73
CA LEU A 5 18.49 -1.02 -5.33
C LEU A 5 18.66 0.12 -4.31
N ARG A 6 18.62 1.38 -4.74
CA ARG A 6 18.82 2.54 -3.86
C ARG A 6 17.56 2.92 -3.09
N ILE A 7 16.39 2.62 -3.64
CA ILE A 7 15.09 2.97 -3.05
C ILE A 7 14.25 1.72 -2.85
N ALA A 8 13.80 1.54 -1.61
CA ALA A 8 12.83 0.53 -1.21
C ALA A 8 11.49 1.23 -0.92
N ARG A 9 10.47 0.92 -1.72
CA ARG A 9 9.11 1.41 -1.49
C ARG A 9 8.36 0.43 -0.60
N ILE A 10 7.97 0.88 0.58
CA ILE A 10 7.27 0.09 1.60
C ILE A 10 5.80 0.50 1.58
N TYR A 11 4.93 -0.45 1.33
CA TYR A 11 3.49 -0.25 1.43
C TYR A 11 3.00 -0.61 2.83
N PHE A 12 2.20 0.27 3.42
CA PHE A 12 1.63 0.04 4.74
C PHE A 12 0.12 0.24 4.74
N ARG A 13 -0.54 -0.41 5.69
CA ARG A 13 -1.96 -0.24 6.00
C ARG A 13 -2.12 -0.03 7.48
N THR A 14 -3.15 0.73 7.84
CA THR A 14 -3.55 0.88 9.23
C THR A 14 -4.59 -0.17 9.55
N LEU A 15 -4.44 -0.84 10.70
CA LEU A 15 -5.52 -1.66 11.24
C LEU A 15 -6.66 -0.74 11.69
N SER A 16 -7.90 -1.19 11.51
CA SER A 16 -9.09 -0.40 11.84
C SER A 16 -9.06 0.02 13.32
N GLY A 17 -9.29 1.32 13.58
CA GLY A 17 -9.75 1.79 14.90
C GLY A 17 -8.78 2.60 15.78
N GLY A 18 -7.87 3.42 15.23
CA GLY A 18 -7.20 4.38 16.13
C GLY A 18 -6.29 5.42 15.51
N ALA A 19 -5.45 5.06 14.54
CA ALA A 19 -4.47 5.97 13.97
C ALA A 19 -4.86 6.38 12.55
N THR A 20 -4.76 7.67 12.24
CA THR A 20 -4.98 8.14 10.87
C THR A 20 -3.83 7.70 9.96
N ARG A 21 -4.08 7.55 8.65
CA ARG A 21 -3.04 7.32 7.63
C ARG A 21 -1.86 8.31 7.79
N ALA A 22 -2.16 9.57 8.07
CA ALA A 22 -1.15 10.63 8.20
C ALA A 22 -0.28 10.46 9.45
N ASP A 23 -0.87 10.05 10.57
CA ASP A 23 -0.14 9.83 11.82
C ASP A 23 0.80 8.64 11.70
N VAL A 24 0.32 7.55 11.11
CA VAL A 24 1.15 6.35 10.86
C VAL A 24 2.25 6.65 9.86
N ALA A 25 1.97 7.37 8.76
CA ALA A 25 3.00 7.80 7.82
C ALA A 25 4.11 8.60 8.52
N ARG A 26 3.74 9.57 9.36
CA ARG A 26 4.70 10.40 10.10
C ARG A 26 5.51 9.59 11.11
N ALA A 27 4.89 8.62 11.78
CA ALA A 27 5.58 7.73 12.69
C ALA A 27 6.60 6.85 11.96
N LEU A 28 6.24 6.31 10.79
CA LEU A 28 7.13 5.51 9.95
C LEU A 28 8.31 6.32 9.42
N GLU A 29 8.09 7.55 8.95
CA GLU A 29 9.17 8.44 8.52
C GLU A 29 10.16 8.74 9.66
N ARG A 30 9.64 8.97 10.89
CA ARG A 30 10.49 9.15 12.07
C ARG A 30 11.27 7.88 12.45
N ALA A 31 10.65 6.71 12.26
CA ALA A 31 11.27 5.41 12.55
C ALA A 31 12.21 4.93 11.43
N ALA A 32 12.22 5.57 10.26
CA ALA A 32 12.98 5.13 9.10
C ALA A 32 14.48 4.89 9.38
N PRO A 33 15.21 5.76 10.11
CA PRO A 33 16.63 5.53 10.40
C PRO A 33 16.84 4.27 11.25
N PHE A 34 15.98 4.04 12.24
CA PHE A 34 16.03 2.85 13.08
C PHE A 34 15.78 1.58 12.27
N LEU A 35 14.72 1.57 11.46
CA LEU A 35 14.38 0.44 10.60
C LEU A 35 15.50 0.12 9.60
N ARG A 36 16.17 1.15 9.06
CA ARG A 36 17.30 0.96 8.15
C ARG A 36 18.47 0.24 8.81
N THR A 37 18.79 0.59 10.06
CA THR A 37 19.84 -0.08 10.82
C THR A 37 19.50 -1.56 11.04
N GLU A 38 18.28 -1.84 11.51
CA GLU A 38 17.84 -3.22 11.76
C GLU A 38 17.81 -4.06 10.48
N ILE A 39 17.30 -3.52 9.38
CA ILE A 39 17.31 -4.19 8.07
C ILE A 39 18.75 -4.48 7.62
N SER A 40 19.68 -3.54 7.84
CA SER A 40 21.10 -3.74 7.51
C SER A 40 21.68 -4.93 8.27
N HIS A 41 21.37 -5.06 9.56
CA HIS A 41 21.87 -6.14 10.41
C HIS A 41 21.25 -7.48 10.05
N VAL A 42 19.93 -7.53 9.87
CA VAL A 42 19.21 -8.78 9.59
C VAL A 42 19.55 -9.33 8.21
N LEU A 43 19.69 -8.47 7.20
CA LEU A 43 19.94 -8.88 5.81
C LEU A 43 21.43 -8.84 5.42
N GLY A 44 22.32 -8.38 6.32
CA GLY A 44 23.75 -8.26 6.03
C GLY A 44 24.07 -7.30 4.88
N LEU A 45 23.23 -6.28 4.66
CA LEU A 45 23.41 -5.34 3.55
C LEU A 45 24.57 -4.38 3.82
N ARG A 46 25.45 -4.21 2.84
CA ARG A 46 26.51 -3.18 2.88
C ARG A 46 25.95 -1.77 2.77
N VAL A 47 24.88 -1.61 1.99
CA VAL A 47 24.18 -0.34 1.81
C VAL A 47 22.70 -0.60 1.91
N THR A 48 22.07 0.01 2.90
CA THR A 48 20.61 -0.11 3.09
C THR A 48 19.90 0.99 2.29
N PRO A 49 18.92 0.63 1.45
CA PRO A 49 18.18 1.58 0.63
C PRO A 49 17.48 2.65 1.47
N GLU A 50 17.15 3.76 0.81
CA GLU A 50 16.19 4.72 1.33
C GLU A 50 14.80 4.08 1.38
N LEU A 51 14.15 4.16 2.54
CA LEU A 51 12.80 3.63 2.72
C LEU A 51 11.81 4.74 2.39
N ARG A 52 10.90 4.47 1.44
CA ARG A 52 9.81 5.38 1.09
C ARG A 52 8.49 4.72 1.41
N PHE A 53 7.72 5.34 2.30
CA PHE A 53 6.46 4.79 2.75
C PHE A 53 5.31 5.28 1.85
N ALA A 54 4.50 4.33 1.40
CA ALA A 54 3.28 4.59 0.65
C ALA A 54 2.12 3.84 1.32
N TYR A 55 0.96 4.48 1.40
CA TYR A 55 -0.23 3.76 1.83
C TYR A 55 -0.71 2.83 0.71
N ASP A 56 -1.17 1.65 1.08
CA ASP A 56 -1.71 0.68 0.13
C ASP A 56 -3.19 1.00 -0.16
N ASP A 57 -3.44 1.72 -1.25
CA ASP A 57 -4.79 2.10 -1.73
C ASP A 57 -5.46 0.98 -2.59
N VAL A 58 -4.83 -0.19 -2.74
CA VAL A 58 -5.32 -1.28 -3.62
C VAL A 58 -6.67 -1.86 -3.18
N PRO A 59 -6.96 -2.09 -1.87
CA PRO A 59 -8.26 -2.60 -1.45
C PRO A 59 -9.42 -1.64 -1.74
N ASP A 60 -9.24 -0.34 -1.47
CA ASP A 60 -10.28 0.69 -1.70
C ASP A 60 -10.66 0.79 -3.19
N THR A 61 -9.69 0.53 -4.07
CA THR A 61 -9.92 0.52 -5.51
C THR A 61 -10.70 -0.71 -5.95
N ALA A 62 -10.43 -1.88 -5.36
CA ALA A 62 -11.18 -3.10 -5.65
C ALA A 62 -12.66 -2.94 -5.28
N ASP A 63 -12.98 -2.43 -4.08
CA ASP A 63 -14.36 -2.20 -3.63
C ASP A 63 -15.10 -1.21 -4.54
N ARG A 64 -14.42 -0.16 -5.00
CA ARG A 64 -14.99 0.81 -5.95
C ARG A 64 -15.22 0.19 -7.32
N VAL A 65 -14.26 -0.59 -7.83
CA VAL A 65 -14.39 -1.29 -9.12
C VAL A 65 -15.53 -2.31 -9.04
N ASP A 66 -15.62 -3.07 -7.96
CA ASP A 66 -16.69 -4.01 -7.68
C ASP A 66 -18.06 -3.30 -7.59
N ALA A 67 -18.13 -2.14 -6.95
CA ALA A 67 -19.36 -1.34 -6.90
C ALA A 67 -19.78 -0.81 -8.29
N LEU A 68 -18.82 -0.43 -9.14
CA LEU A 68 -19.08 0.00 -10.52
C LEU A 68 -19.47 -1.18 -11.43
N LEU A 69 -18.84 -2.35 -11.26
CA LEU A 69 -19.15 -3.58 -11.99
C LEU A 69 -20.52 -4.16 -11.59
N ARG A 70 -20.94 -3.96 -10.33
CA ARG A 70 -22.29 -4.26 -9.83
C ARG A 70 -23.34 -3.19 -10.21
N GLY A 71 -23.05 -2.34 -11.20
CA GLY A 71 -24.00 -1.38 -11.77
C GLY A 71 -25.36 -2.04 -12.11
N PRO A 72 -26.45 -1.25 -12.19
CA PRO A 72 -27.82 -1.75 -12.15
C PRO A 72 -27.98 -2.85 -13.20
N ALA A 73 -28.36 -4.05 -12.73
CA ALA A 73 -28.64 -5.18 -13.60
C ALA A 73 -29.62 -4.70 -14.67
N ARG A 74 -29.12 -4.47 -15.89
CA ARG A 74 -30.01 -4.20 -17.01
C ARG A 74 -30.85 -5.46 -17.15
N PRO A 75 -32.19 -5.36 -17.10
CA PRO A 75 -33.01 -6.50 -17.47
C PRO A 75 -32.56 -6.90 -18.87
N ARG A 76 -32.32 -8.20 -19.05
CA ARG A 76 -32.04 -8.76 -20.37
C ARG A 76 -33.31 -8.54 -21.17
N GLU A 77 -33.35 -7.46 -21.93
CA GLU A 77 -34.24 -7.31 -23.07
C GLU A 77 -33.65 -8.18 -24.17
N ASP A 78 -33.95 -9.48 -24.10
CA ASP A 78 -33.79 -10.51 -25.12
C ASP A 78 -34.55 -11.71 -24.51
N GLU A 79 -35.85 -11.88 -24.76
CA GLU A 79 -36.30 -12.70 -25.88
C GLU A 79 -37.72 -12.27 -26.31
N GLU A 80 -37.83 -11.53 -27.41
CA GLU A 80 -39.03 -11.53 -28.26
C GLU A 80 -39.03 -12.85 -29.08
N ALA A 81 -40.06 -13.69 -28.89
CA ALA A 81 -40.77 -14.45 -29.93
C ALA A 81 -41.77 -15.46 -29.32
#